data_AF-G8JKI7-F1
#
_entry.id   AF-G8JKI7-F1
#
_cell.length_a   1.000
_cell.length_b   1.000
_cell.length_c   1.000
_cell.angle_alpha   90.00
_cell.angle_beta   90.00
_cell.angle_gamma   90.00
#
_symmetry.space_group_name_H-M   'P 1'
#
loop_
_entity.id
_entity.type
_entity.pdbx_description
1 polymer ?
#
loop_
_entity_poly.entity_id
_entity_poly.type
_entity_poly.pdbx_seq_one_letter_code
_entity_poly.pdbx_strand_id
1 'polypeptide(L)'
;QTQLKCTETLKSDHKGQFSVECEVPGNSGNKIQFESSVIATDNKNYAILQTCPTTGSGVVTEDIVVLQTSEVGVEQGVTNYFASQGWSLESWYSRKTVTC
;
A
#
# COMPACT_ATOMS: atom_id res chain seq x y z
N GLN A 1 -10.37 5.29 16.18
CA GLN A 1 -9.26 5.17 15.22
C GLN A 1 -8.37 6.39 15.40
N THR A 2 -7.06 6.21 15.61
CA THR A 2 -6.13 7.34 15.71
C THR A 2 -5.77 7.78 14.30
N GLN A 3 -6.04 9.03 13.95
CA GLN A 3 -5.67 9.56 12.64
C GLN A 3 -4.17 9.89 12.63
N LEU A 4 -3.43 9.27 11.73
CA LEU A 4 -2.04 9.59 11.48
C LEU A 4 -1.95 10.78 10.52
N LYS A 5 -0.95 11.64 10.71
CA LYS A 5 -0.63 12.69 9.76
C LYS A 5 0.59 12.26 8.96
N CYS A 6 0.39 11.95 7.68
CA CYS A 6 1.44 11.44 6.81
C CYS A 6 1.86 12.48 5.77
N THR A 7 3.17 12.53 5.48
CA THR A 7 3.76 13.30 4.39
C THR A 7 4.38 12.33 3.40
N GLU A 8 4.07 12.49 2.12
CA GLU A 8 4.66 11.71 1.03
C GLU A 8 5.72 12.52 0.28
N THR A 9 6.79 11.86 -0.14
CA THR A 9 7.84 12.45 -0.97
C THR A 9 8.13 11.53 -2.14
N LEU A 10 7.95 12.03 -3.36
CA LEU A 10 8.24 11.28 -4.58
C LEU A 10 9.74 11.00 -4.70
N LYS A 11 10.09 9.77 -5.08
CA LYS A 11 11.46 9.41 -5.42
C LYS A 11 11.78 9.86 -6.85
N SER A 12 12.86 10.62 -7.02
CA SER A 12 13.22 11.22 -8.31
C SER A 12 13.77 10.22 -9.33
N ASP A 13 14.33 9.12 -8.86
CA ASP A 13 14.99 8.08 -9.64
C ASP A 13 14.01 7.02 -10.18
N HIS A 14 12.88 6.79 -9.50
CA HIS A 14 11.89 5.77 -9.89
C HIS A 14 10.47 6.33 -9.90
N LYS A 15 9.87 6.41 -11.10
CA LYS A 15 8.48 6.84 -11.26
C LYS A 15 7.53 5.89 -10.52
N GLY A 16 6.55 6.46 -9.82
CA GLY A 16 5.56 5.69 -9.06
C GLY A 16 6.04 5.21 -7.69
N GLN A 17 7.27 5.55 -7.29
CA GLN A 17 7.78 5.27 -5.94
C GLN A 17 7.79 6.53 -5.07
N PHE A 18 7.51 6.34 -3.79
CA PHE A 18 7.43 7.41 -2.81
C PHE A 18 7.86 6.92 -1.43
N SER A 19 8.48 7.84 -0.67
CA SER A 19 8.74 7.68 0.75
C SER A 19 7.60 8.30 1.53
N VAL A 20 7.08 7.60 2.53
CA VAL A 20 6.01 8.09 3.41
C VAL A 20 6.53 8.18 4.83
N GLU A 21 6.25 9.30 5.48
CA GLU A 21 6.53 9.53 6.89
C GLU A 21 5.25 9.95 7.61
N CYS A 22 4.85 9.20 8.63
CA CYS A 22 3.65 9.46 9.41
C CYS A 22 3.98 9.82 10.86
N GLU A 23 3.39 10.92 11.33
CA GLU A 23 3.41 11.36 12.73
C GLU A 23 2.35 10.60 13.53
N VAL A 24 2.76 10.05 14.69
CA VAL A 24 1.87 9.40 15.65
C VAL A 24 1.44 10.41 16.71
N PRO A 25 0.14 10.77 16.80
CA PRO A 25 -0.34 11.73 17.81
C PRO A 25 0.00 11.29 19.24
N GLY A 26 0.54 12.21 20.04
CA GLY A 26 0.90 11.94 21.43
C GLY A 26 2.23 11.20 21.64
N ASN A 27 2.95 10.85 20.56
CA ASN A 27 4.26 10.23 20.63
C ASN A 27 5.29 11.10 19.90
N SER A 28 5.68 12.19 20.55
CA SER A 28 6.66 13.16 20.03
C SER A 28 8.05 12.54 19.98
N GLY A 29 8.36 11.88 18.86
CA GLY A 29 9.68 11.34 18.55
C GLY A 29 9.64 10.08 17.68
N ASN A 30 8.54 9.31 17.74
CA ASN A 30 8.39 8.10 16.94
C ASN A 30 7.57 8.40 15.68
N LYS A 31 8.19 8.18 14.53
CA LYS A 31 7.55 8.28 13.21
C LYS A 31 7.44 6.89 12.60
N ILE A 32 6.36 6.66 11.86
CA ILE A 32 6.22 5.48 11.02
C ILE A 32 6.77 5.87 9.65
N GLN A 33 7.75 5.12 9.16
CA GLN A 33 8.37 5.35 7.86
C GLN A 33 8.22 4.10 7.01
N PHE A 34 7.88 4.29 5.75
CA PHE A 34 7.81 3.21 4.79
C PHE A 34 8.00 3.72 3.37
N GLU A 35 8.52 2.86 2.52
CA GLU A 35 8.53 3.10 1.08
C GLU A 35 7.29 2.48 0.46
N SER A 36 6.80 3.07 -0.62
CA SER A 36 5.66 2.56 -1.35
C SER A 36 5.84 2.76 -2.85
N SER A 37 5.35 1.81 -3.64
CA SER A 37 5.51 1.79 -5.09
C SER A 37 4.21 1.37 -5.77
N VAL A 38 3.75 2.14 -6.75
CA VAL A 38 2.66 1.71 -7.65
C VAL A 38 3.21 0.66 -8.61
N ILE A 39 2.82 -0.60 -8.43
CA ILE A 39 3.30 -1.73 -9.24
C ILE A 39 2.32 -2.08 -10.38
N ALA A 40 1.05 -1.68 -10.27
CA ALA A 40 0.07 -1.74 -11.36
C ALA A 40 -1.08 -0.75 -11.13
N THR A 41 -1.58 -0.14 -12.19
CA THR A 41 -2.77 0.73 -12.14
C THR A 41 -3.31 0.95 -13.56
N ASP A 42 -4.60 1.23 -13.67
CA ASP A 42 -5.22 1.79 -14.87
C ASP A 42 -5.42 3.32 -14.80
N ASN A 43 -4.90 3.95 -13.75
CA ASN A 43 -5.08 5.37 -13.40
C ASN A 43 -6.55 5.80 -13.26
N LYS A 44 -7.48 4.85 -13.04
CA LYS A 44 -8.92 5.15 -13.00
C LYS A 44 -9.67 4.36 -11.94
N ASN A 45 -9.63 3.04 -12.01
CA ASN A 45 -10.47 2.16 -11.20
C ASN A 45 -9.67 1.38 -10.15
N TYR A 46 -8.37 1.15 -10.37
CA TYR A 46 -7.54 0.44 -9.39
C TYR A 46 -6.09 0.90 -9.35
N ALA A 47 -5.44 0.64 -8.22
CA ALA A 47 -4.01 0.69 -8.04
C ALA A 47 -3.55 -0.45 -7.14
N ILE A 48 -2.40 -1.03 -7.43
CA ILE A 48 -1.74 -2.02 -6.60
C ILE A 48 -0.45 -1.38 -6.12
N LEU A 49 -0.31 -1.29 -4.80
CA LEU A 49 0.83 -0.71 -4.12
C LEU A 49 1.65 -1.81 -3.47
N GLN A 50 2.96 -1.81 -3.67
CA GLN A 50 3.90 -2.50 -2.78
C GLN A 50 4.33 -1.53 -1.70
N THR A 51 4.26 -1.93 -0.44
CA THR A 51 4.71 -1.13 0.71
C THR A 51 5.79 -1.87 1.48
N CYS A 52 6.85 -1.15 1.87
CA CYS A 52 7.99 -1.68 2.60
C CYS A 52 8.20 -0.85 3.87
N PRO A 53 7.57 -1.20 5.00
CA PRO A 53 7.84 -0.57 6.28
C PRO A 53 9.30 -0.65 6.69
N THR A 54 9.87 0.50 7.02
CA THR A 54 11.24 0.62 7.52
C THR A 54 11.23 0.99 8.99
N THR A 55 12.09 0.36 9.77
CA THR A 55 12.47 0.82 11.10
C THR A 55 13.94 1.23 11.10
N GLY A 56 14.43 1.78 12.21
CA GLY A 56 15.86 2.10 12.36
C GLY A 56 16.81 0.91 12.19
N SER A 57 16.30 -0.33 12.11
CA SER A 57 17.06 -1.56 11.84
C SER A 57 16.90 -2.10 10.41
N GLY A 58 16.16 -1.43 9.52
CA GLY A 58 15.93 -1.83 8.12
C GLY A 58 14.46 -2.12 7.80
N VAL A 59 14.23 -2.72 6.62
CA VAL A 59 12.89 -3.15 6.17
C VAL A 59 12.40 -4.28 7.07
N VAL A 60 11.21 -4.11 7.64
CA VAL A 60 10.64 -5.07 8.60
C VAL A 60 9.77 -6.11 7.91
N THR A 61 9.03 -5.69 6.89
CA THR A 61 8.14 -6.55 6.11
C THR A 61 7.93 -5.92 4.74
N GLU A 62 7.53 -6.72 3.77
CA GLU A 62 6.89 -6.23 2.55
C GLU A 62 5.40 -6.57 2.65
N ASP A 63 4.56 -5.67 2.16
CA ASP A 63 3.13 -5.89 2.04
C ASP A 63 2.64 -5.35 0.69
N ILE A 64 1.49 -5.84 0.24
CA ILE A 64 0.88 -5.39 -1.00
C ILE A 64 -0.55 -4.97 -0.69
N VAL A 65 -0.94 -3.81 -1.20
CA VAL A 65 -2.27 -3.25 -1.01
C VAL A 65 -2.95 -3.07 -2.34
N VAL A 66 -4.14 -3.66 -2.49
CA VAL A 66 -5.02 -3.43 -3.63
C VAL A 66 -6.01 -2.32 -3.27
N LEU A 67 -5.97 -1.23 -4.02
CA LEU A 67 -6.91 -0.13 -3.96
C LEU A 67 -7.81 -0.20 -5.19
N GLN A 68 -9.11 -0.07 -4.99
CA GLN A 68 -10.09 -0.02 -6.09
C GLN A 68 -11.22 0.94 -5.72
N THR A 69 -11.87 1.51 -6.71
CA THR A 69 -12.96 2.47 -6.52
C THR A 69 -14.30 1.80 -6.19
N SER A 70 -14.50 0.56 -6.65
CA SER A 70 -15.68 -0.24 -6.32
C SER A 70 -15.50 -1.03 -5.02
N GLU A 71 -16.47 -1.00 -4.13
CA GLU A 71 -16.53 -1.86 -2.93
C GLU A 71 -17.06 -3.28 -3.23
N VAL A 72 -17.56 -3.50 -4.46
CA VAL A 72 -18.17 -4.75 -4.89
C VAL A 72 -17.34 -5.39 -5.99
N GLY A 73 -16.98 -6.67 -5.79
CA GLY A 73 -16.19 -7.43 -6.74
C GLY A 73 -14.70 -7.06 -6.70
N VAL A 74 -13.96 -7.55 -7.70
CA VAL A 74 -12.55 -7.23 -7.91
C VAL A 74 -12.41 -6.71 -9.34
N GLU A 75 -11.71 -5.59 -9.50
CA GLU A 75 -11.47 -5.00 -10.82
C GLU A 75 -10.69 -5.97 -11.72
N GLN A 76 -11.09 -6.09 -13.00
CA GLN A 76 -10.46 -7.07 -13.91
C GLN A 76 -8.95 -6.85 -14.07
N GLY A 77 -8.49 -5.59 -14.00
CA GLY A 77 -7.07 -5.28 -14.04
C GLY A 77 -6.28 -5.84 -12.85
N VAL A 78 -6.90 -5.89 -11.66
CA VAL A 78 -6.31 -6.55 -10.48
C VAL A 78 -6.21 -8.06 -10.73
N THR A 79 -7.29 -8.69 -11.18
CA THR A 79 -7.31 -10.13 -11.50
C THR A 79 -6.24 -10.50 -12.53
N ASN A 80 -6.10 -9.69 -13.59
CA ASN A 80 -5.09 -9.90 -14.63
C ASN A 80 -3.67 -9.76 -14.06
N TYR A 81 -3.42 -8.75 -13.23
CA TYR A 81 -2.12 -8.56 -12.61
C TYR A 81 -1.76 -9.74 -11.70
N PHE A 82 -2.67 -10.17 -10.83
CA PHE A 82 -2.46 -11.31 -9.93
C PHE A 82 -2.16 -12.60 -10.71
N ALA A 83 -2.93 -12.88 -11.78
CA ALA A 83 -2.67 -14.03 -12.64
C ALA A 83 -1.28 -13.96 -13.29
N SER A 84 -0.83 -12.78 -13.72
CA SER A 84 0.51 -12.59 -14.29
C SER A 84 1.65 -12.85 -13.31
N GLN A 85 1.41 -12.63 -12.02
CA GLN A 85 2.37 -12.91 -10.94
C GLN A 85 2.25 -14.33 -10.38
N GLY A 86 1.24 -15.10 -10.82
CA GLY A 86 0.93 -16.41 -10.24
C GLY A 86 0.32 -16.34 -8.83
N TRP A 87 -0.26 -15.19 -8.44
CA TRP A 87 -0.88 -15.00 -7.13
C TRP A 87 -2.36 -15.38 -7.16
N SER A 88 -2.83 -16.04 -6.10
CA SER A 88 -4.27 -16.29 -5.90
C SER A 88 -4.90 -15.13 -5.11
N LEU A 89 -6.05 -14.62 -5.54
CA LEU A 89 -6.82 -13.64 -4.76
C LEU A 89 -7.42 -14.24 -3.47
N GLU A 90 -7.60 -15.56 -3.41
CA GLU A 90 -8.22 -16.24 -2.26
C GLU A 90 -7.33 -16.22 -1.00
N SER A 91 -6.01 -16.07 -1.17
CA SER A 91 -5.08 -15.98 -0.04
C SER A 91 -4.97 -14.58 0.56
N TRP A 92 -5.74 -13.61 0.06
CA TRP A 92 -5.64 -12.20 0.44
C TRP A 92 -6.79 -11.76 1.32
N TYR A 93 -6.49 -10.88 2.27
CA TYR A 93 -7.47 -10.39 3.22
C TYR A 93 -8.32 -9.26 2.62
N SER A 94 -9.60 -9.54 2.39
CA SER A 94 -10.57 -8.53 1.96
C SER A 94 -11.00 -7.64 3.13
N ARG A 95 -10.75 -6.33 3.03
CA ARG A 95 -11.19 -5.32 4.01
C ARG A 95 -12.72 -5.25 4.21
N LYS A 96 -13.51 -5.85 3.31
CA LYS A 96 -14.97 -6.04 3.51
C LYS A 96 -15.29 -6.98 4.67
N THR A 97 -14.38 -7.91 4.96
CA THR A 97 -14.57 -8.99 5.94
C THR A 97 -13.75 -8.80 7.22
N VAL A 98 -12.76 -7.90 7.21
CA VAL A 98 -11.94 -7.61 8.39
C VAL A 98 -12.52 -6.41 9.13
N THR A 99 -12.89 -6.58 10.39
CA THR A 99 -13.25 -5.44 11.26
C THR A 99 -11.97 -4.66 11.59
N CYS A 100 -11.90 -3.39 11.18
CA CYS A 100 -10.73 -2.53 11.30
C CYS A 100 -10.96 -1.37 12.25
#